data_AF-A0A6A3EYA1-F1
#
_entry.id   AF-A0A6A3EYA1-F1
#
_cell.length_a   1.000
_cell.length_b   1.000
_cell.length_c   1.000
_cell.angle_alpha   90.00
_cell.angle_beta   90.00
_cell.angle_gamma   90.00
#
_symmetry.space_group_name_H-M   'P 1'
#
loop_
_entity.id
_entity.type
_entity.pdbx_description
1 polymer ?
#
loop_
_entity_poly.entity_id
_entity_poly.type
_entity_poly.pdbx_seq_one_letter_code
_entity_poly.pdbx_strand_id
1 'polypeptide(L)'
;MARGKENAAKLVQGTLAPVPNLQHLAKRLDEDYSYDGIQKTMQTLCERSLPQSRKAIAGIFSMEDCETDIRYVFPRWFVTKAQNAITQFRNGLAVDCGEDVVGVRVPRFSIYMLKDINTMGRWHCVMENLEKAEEAANWAVNMVTKRISVPAELSNGVSDDTDEREHAIKRMMLRGGRSTLFGSLPYASLLSLCGNRWADDACMGHGLALLQREHRQIGIIDPIFHRFQARKDKLRHVSTGDPFNTANSFVLLALHVDNSHWWGVVFDFRQQSRSITVFDPLQAPKSKYYSMCDVLLRDLFGGMCKLMTIKKETKSRQSDVASCGVMMLMFFECYLRGIEMPRKPSPVLLRFMRLRYLLKCIP
;
A
#
# COMPACT_ATOMS: atom_id res chain seq x y z
N MET A 1 -10.89 46.15 -48.40
CA MET A 1 -10.06 45.09 -49.01
C MET A 1 -8.58 45.33 -48.68
N ALA A 2 -8.15 44.98 -47.46
CA ALA A 2 -6.73 44.92 -47.07
C ALA A 2 -6.58 44.10 -45.77
N ARG A 3 -7.16 42.90 -45.73
CA ARG A 3 -7.03 41.94 -44.64
C ARG A 3 -7.00 40.55 -45.26
N GLY A 4 -5.87 39.85 -45.09
CA GLY A 4 -5.71 38.49 -45.57
C GLY A 4 -4.63 38.40 -46.64
N LYS A 5 -3.37 38.31 -46.20
CA LYS A 5 -2.24 37.61 -46.84
C LYS A 5 -0.94 38.05 -46.16
N GLU A 6 -0.68 37.50 -44.98
CA GLU A 6 0.68 37.29 -44.46
C GLU A 6 0.52 36.56 -43.13
N ASN A 7 0.35 35.23 -43.19
CA ASN A 7 0.70 34.26 -42.15
C ASN A 7 0.33 32.85 -42.64
N ALA A 8 0.68 32.54 -43.90
CA ALA A 8 0.49 31.23 -44.48
C ALA A 8 1.70 30.89 -45.36
N ALA A 9 2.84 30.60 -44.73
CA ALA A 9 3.90 29.80 -45.35
C ALA A 9 4.96 29.38 -44.30
N LYS A 10 4.69 28.25 -43.63
CA LYS A 10 5.59 27.08 -43.50
C LYS A 10 5.11 26.24 -42.32
N LEU A 11 3.99 25.56 -42.55
CA LEU A 11 3.68 24.31 -41.86
C LEU A 11 4.83 23.34 -42.15
N VAL A 12 5.69 23.14 -41.16
CA VAL A 12 6.53 21.95 -41.11
C VAL A 12 5.60 20.80 -40.75
N GLN A 13 5.44 19.86 -41.68
CA GLN A 13 4.86 18.54 -41.42
C GLN A 13 5.73 17.80 -40.40
N GLY A 14 5.57 18.14 -39.13
CA GLY A 14 5.90 17.29 -38.02
C GLY A 14 4.58 16.97 -37.34
N THR A 15 4.32 15.70 -37.05
CA THR A 15 3.23 15.28 -36.18
C THR A 15 3.32 16.15 -34.91
N LEU A 16 2.43 17.13 -34.75
CA LEU A 16 2.40 18.00 -33.57
C LEU A 16 1.99 17.11 -32.40
N ALA A 17 2.97 16.49 -31.75
CA ALA A 17 2.76 15.85 -30.48
C ALA A 17 2.22 16.93 -29.53
N PRO A 18 1.07 16.70 -28.86
CA PRO A 18 0.52 17.68 -27.95
C PRO A 18 1.56 18.03 -26.88
N VAL A 19 1.78 19.33 -26.65
CA VAL A 19 2.72 19.79 -25.63
C VAL A 19 2.25 19.27 -24.27
N PRO A 20 3.11 18.58 -23.51
CA PRO A 20 2.74 18.09 -22.18
C PRO A 20 2.33 19.24 -21.27
N ASN A 21 1.18 19.08 -20.62
CA ASN A 21 0.69 20.02 -19.62
C ASN A 21 0.02 19.26 -18.48
N LEU A 22 -0.16 19.94 -17.36
CA LEU A 22 -0.72 19.37 -16.13
C LEU A 22 -2.16 18.88 -16.32
N GLN A 23 -2.95 19.51 -17.18
CA GLN A 23 -4.34 19.13 -17.43
C GLN A 23 -4.47 17.79 -18.16
N HIS A 24 -3.64 17.56 -19.18
CA HIS A 24 -3.57 16.27 -19.88
C HIS A 24 -3.08 15.16 -18.95
N LEU A 25 -2.09 15.48 -18.13
CA LEU A 25 -1.58 14.56 -17.13
C LEU A 25 -2.65 14.20 -16.09
N ALA A 26 -3.45 15.17 -15.62
CA ALA A 26 -4.50 14.94 -14.62
C ALA A 26 -5.42 13.78 -14.99
N LYS A 27 -5.86 13.72 -16.26
CA LYS A 27 -6.71 12.64 -16.76
C LYS A 27 -6.03 11.27 -16.63
N ARG A 28 -4.74 11.19 -16.95
CA ARG A 28 -3.96 9.94 -16.84
C ARG A 28 -3.71 9.53 -15.39
N LEU A 29 -3.60 10.48 -14.46
CA LEU A 29 -3.47 10.20 -13.03
C LEU A 29 -4.77 9.65 -12.41
N ASP A 30 -5.91 9.87 -13.06
CA ASP A 30 -7.23 9.37 -12.64
C ASP A 30 -7.57 7.98 -13.20
N GLU A 31 -6.75 7.47 -14.12
CA GLU A 31 -6.86 6.12 -14.65
C GLU A 31 -6.02 5.14 -13.83
N ASP A 32 -6.44 3.88 -13.81
CA ASP A 32 -5.63 2.82 -13.25
C ASP A 32 -4.38 2.59 -14.11
N TYR A 33 -3.21 2.45 -13.47
CA TYR A 33 -1.93 2.36 -14.17
C TYR A 33 -0.96 1.38 -13.52
N SER A 34 -0.07 0.80 -14.34
CA SER A 34 1.13 0.04 -13.94
C SER A 34 2.39 0.88 -14.17
N TYR A 35 3.58 0.35 -13.84
CA TYR A 35 4.85 1.01 -14.13
C TYR A 35 5.00 1.26 -15.64
N ASP A 36 4.89 0.19 -16.44
CA ASP A 36 5.06 0.24 -17.91
C ASP A 36 4.06 1.18 -18.57
N GLY A 37 2.84 1.26 -18.02
CA GLY A 37 1.73 2.04 -18.57
C GLY A 37 1.84 3.55 -18.36
N ILE A 38 2.62 4.02 -17.37
CA ILE A 38 2.63 5.45 -16.99
C ILE A 38 4.02 6.09 -16.96
N GLN A 39 5.11 5.33 -16.82
CA GLN A 39 6.45 5.88 -16.64
C GLN A 39 6.81 6.96 -17.68
N LYS A 40 6.60 6.66 -18.98
CA LYS A 40 6.89 7.60 -20.08
C LYS A 40 6.06 8.88 -19.99
N THR A 41 4.79 8.77 -19.59
CA THR A 41 3.91 9.93 -19.41
C THR A 41 4.39 10.79 -18.25
N MET A 42 4.85 10.19 -17.15
CA MET A 42 5.28 10.94 -15.98
C MET A 42 6.54 11.78 -16.21
N GLN A 43 7.43 11.31 -17.08
CA GLN A 43 8.67 11.99 -17.47
C GLN A 43 8.45 13.20 -18.38
N THR A 44 7.21 13.47 -18.80
CA THR A 44 6.90 14.59 -19.71
C THR A 44 6.88 15.96 -19.01
N LEU A 45 6.72 15.98 -17.68
CA LEU A 45 6.80 17.19 -16.86
C LEU A 45 7.97 17.07 -15.89
N CYS A 46 8.66 18.19 -15.68
CA CYS A 46 9.77 18.28 -14.74
C CYS A 46 9.40 19.13 -13.53
N GLU A 47 10.06 18.85 -12.41
CA GLU A 47 10.01 19.72 -11.24
C GLU A 47 10.66 21.07 -11.57
N ARG A 48 9.96 22.16 -11.23
CA ARG A 48 10.49 23.52 -11.34
C ARG A 48 11.01 23.98 -9.98
N SER A 49 12.30 24.25 -9.90
CA SER A 49 12.93 24.69 -8.65
C SER A 49 12.34 25.99 -8.11
N LEU A 50 12.20 26.07 -6.79
CA LEU A 50 11.72 27.25 -6.07
C LEU A 50 12.64 27.56 -4.89
N PRO A 51 12.92 28.85 -4.59
CA PRO A 51 13.57 29.23 -3.35
C PRO A 51 12.73 28.83 -2.13
N GLN A 52 13.34 28.36 -1.06
CA GLN A 52 12.63 27.93 0.16
C GLN A 52 11.78 29.05 0.78
N SER A 53 12.16 30.31 0.59
CA SER A 53 11.42 31.50 1.04
C SER A 53 10.14 31.79 0.24
N ARG A 54 9.84 31.02 -0.82
CA ARG A 54 8.68 31.26 -1.69
C ARG A 54 7.37 31.20 -0.91
N LYS A 55 6.53 32.22 -1.07
CA LYS A 55 5.20 32.29 -0.44
C LYS A 55 4.14 31.59 -1.28
N ALA A 56 3.16 31.00 -0.59
CA ALA A 56 1.93 30.45 -1.13
C ALA A 56 0.79 31.26 -0.49
N ILE A 57 0.11 32.11 -1.26
CA ILE A 57 -0.92 33.02 -0.75
C ILE A 57 -2.28 32.49 -1.22
N ALA A 58 -3.02 31.85 -0.32
CA ALA A 58 -4.34 31.33 -0.64
C ALA A 58 -5.38 32.45 -0.75
N GLY A 59 -6.38 32.25 -1.62
CA GLY A 59 -7.44 33.23 -1.85
C GLY A 59 -8.51 32.70 -2.81
N ILE A 60 -9.55 33.51 -2.99
CA ILE A 60 -10.56 33.32 -4.04
C ILE A 60 -10.08 34.06 -5.29
N PHE A 61 -10.07 33.39 -6.43
CA PHE A 61 -9.57 33.95 -7.69
C PHE A 61 -10.55 33.69 -8.83
N SER A 62 -10.60 34.60 -9.80
CA SER A 62 -11.30 34.36 -11.06
C SER A 62 -10.53 33.35 -11.90
N MET A 63 -11.24 32.48 -12.60
CA MET A 63 -10.63 31.51 -13.53
C MET A 63 -9.83 32.19 -14.65
N GLU A 64 -10.18 33.43 -15.00
CA GLU A 64 -9.47 34.23 -16.01
C GLU A 64 -8.07 34.67 -15.55
N ASP A 65 -7.84 34.79 -14.23
CA ASP A 65 -6.55 35.20 -13.66
C ASP A 65 -5.60 34.00 -13.41
N CYS A 66 -6.10 32.78 -13.62
CA CYS A 66 -5.39 31.55 -13.28
C CYS A 66 -4.55 31.04 -14.45
N GLU A 67 -3.40 30.45 -14.11
CA GLU A 67 -2.55 29.77 -15.09
C GLU A 67 -3.26 28.55 -15.66
N THR A 68 -3.48 28.52 -16.97
CA THR A 68 -4.10 27.39 -17.67
C THR A 68 -3.08 26.50 -18.37
N ASP A 69 -1.90 27.02 -18.71
CA ASP A 69 -0.86 26.29 -19.46
C ASP A 69 0.32 25.90 -18.54
N ILE A 70 0.02 25.05 -17.56
CA ILE A 70 0.99 24.59 -16.57
C ILE A 70 1.85 23.46 -17.16
N ARG A 71 3.13 23.75 -17.43
CA ARG A 71 4.09 22.81 -18.05
C ARG A 71 5.17 22.28 -17.11
N TYR A 72 4.92 22.33 -15.82
CA TYR A 72 5.86 21.89 -14.79
C TYR A 72 5.12 21.52 -13.50
N VAL A 73 5.84 20.88 -12.59
CA VAL A 73 5.34 20.53 -11.25
C VAL A 73 6.15 21.30 -10.22
N PHE A 74 5.50 21.85 -9.19
CA PHE A 74 6.24 22.45 -8.07
C PHE A 74 6.88 21.38 -7.18
N PRO A 75 7.96 21.70 -6.46
CA PRO A 75 8.58 20.76 -5.54
C PRO A 75 7.61 20.27 -4.47
N ARG A 76 7.75 19.02 -4.03
CA ARG A 76 6.80 18.39 -3.07
C ARG A 76 6.57 19.23 -1.82
N TRP A 77 7.64 19.80 -1.26
CA TRP A 77 7.55 20.66 -0.07
C TRP A 77 6.68 21.91 -0.32
N PHE A 78 6.72 22.48 -1.53
CA PHE A 78 5.93 23.65 -1.89
C PHE A 78 4.48 23.26 -2.19
N VAL A 79 4.25 22.13 -2.85
CA VAL A 79 2.90 21.58 -3.06
C VAL A 79 2.20 21.39 -1.70
N THR A 80 2.86 20.74 -0.74
CA THR A 80 2.33 20.58 0.62
C THR A 80 2.08 21.93 1.29
N LYS A 81 3.01 22.89 1.16
CA LYS A 81 2.82 24.26 1.68
C LYS A 81 1.59 24.95 1.08
N ALA A 82 1.36 24.81 -0.23
CA ALA A 82 0.22 25.38 -0.91
C ALA A 82 -1.09 24.71 -0.49
N GLN A 83 -1.13 23.38 -0.39
CA GLN A 83 -2.28 22.63 0.11
C GLN A 83 -2.66 23.06 1.53
N ASN A 84 -1.67 23.22 2.41
CA ASN A 84 -1.89 23.68 3.78
C ASN A 84 -2.41 25.12 3.83
N ALA A 85 -1.86 26.03 3.02
CA ALA A 85 -2.33 27.41 2.93
C ALA A 85 -3.80 27.48 2.46
N ILE A 86 -4.16 26.69 1.44
CA ILE A 86 -5.55 26.60 0.95
C ILE A 86 -6.47 26.02 2.03
N THR A 87 -6.05 24.96 2.71
CA THR A 87 -6.84 24.33 3.79
C THR A 87 -7.09 25.32 4.94
N GLN A 88 -6.05 26.04 5.38
CA GLN A 88 -6.17 27.07 6.41
C GLN A 88 -7.11 28.21 5.99
N PHE A 89 -7.00 28.65 4.73
CA PHE A 89 -7.88 29.68 4.18
C PHE A 89 -9.34 29.21 4.15
N ARG A 90 -9.62 28.01 3.64
CA ARG A 90 -10.97 27.43 3.60
C ARG A 90 -11.59 27.28 4.99
N ASN A 91 -10.82 26.84 5.97
CA ASN A 91 -11.29 26.71 7.35
C ASN A 91 -11.65 28.07 8.00
N GLY A 92 -11.10 29.17 7.49
CA GLY A 92 -11.43 30.53 7.92
C GLY A 92 -12.67 31.12 7.24
N LEU A 93 -13.23 30.46 6.23
CA LEU A 93 -14.43 30.92 5.53
C LEU A 93 -15.69 30.43 6.25
N ALA A 94 -16.69 31.30 6.37
CA ALA A 94 -18.00 30.95 6.94
C ALA A 94 -18.85 30.08 5.99
N VAL A 95 -18.47 29.99 4.71
CA VAL A 95 -19.19 29.28 3.64
C VAL A 95 -18.19 28.45 2.85
N ASP A 96 -18.55 27.22 2.48
CA ASP A 96 -17.73 26.40 1.59
C ASP A 96 -17.82 26.94 0.15
N CYS A 97 -16.72 27.50 -0.34
CA CYS A 97 -16.68 28.15 -1.66
C CYS A 97 -16.49 27.16 -2.82
N GLY A 98 -16.42 25.84 -2.57
CA GLY A 98 -16.13 24.85 -3.61
C GLY A 98 -14.68 24.89 -4.09
N GLU A 99 -14.25 23.85 -4.82
CA GLU A 99 -12.84 23.70 -5.24
C GLU A 99 -12.45 24.60 -6.43
N ASP A 100 -13.42 25.01 -7.23
CA ASP A 100 -13.22 25.70 -8.51
C ASP A 100 -13.00 27.21 -8.41
N VAL A 101 -12.98 27.78 -7.20
CA VAL A 101 -12.73 29.21 -6.98
C VAL A 101 -11.57 29.48 -6.03
N VAL A 102 -11.09 28.45 -5.33
CA VAL A 102 -10.00 28.58 -4.36
C VAL A 102 -8.68 28.15 -4.99
N GLY A 103 -7.67 29.01 -4.86
CA GLY A 103 -6.35 28.76 -5.40
C GLY A 103 -5.24 29.35 -4.53
N VAL A 104 -4.04 29.35 -5.09
CA VAL A 104 -2.85 29.92 -4.47
C VAL A 104 -2.15 30.85 -5.46
N ARG A 105 -1.93 32.10 -5.04
CA ARG A 105 -1.03 33.02 -5.74
C ARG A 105 0.40 32.73 -5.33
N VAL A 106 1.24 32.47 -6.33
CA VAL A 106 2.69 32.28 -6.17
C VAL A 106 3.41 33.51 -6.72
N PRO A 107 3.98 34.39 -5.88
CA PRO A 107 4.57 35.64 -6.35
C PRO A 107 5.67 35.43 -7.40
N ARG A 108 5.57 36.19 -8.50
CA ARG A 108 6.42 36.11 -9.70
C ARG A 108 6.25 34.83 -10.55
N PHE A 109 5.20 34.08 -10.29
CA PHE A 109 4.79 32.94 -11.11
C PHE A 109 3.40 33.24 -11.65
N SER A 110 2.35 32.68 -11.04
CA SER A 110 0.96 32.90 -11.43
C SER A 110 0.04 32.51 -10.27
N ILE A 111 -1.25 32.39 -10.56
CA ILE A 111 -2.27 31.84 -9.67
C ILE A 111 -2.59 30.42 -10.13
N TYR A 112 -2.63 29.48 -9.18
CA TYR A 112 -2.88 28.05 -9.44
C TYR A 112 -4.11 27.61 -8.65
N MET A 113 -5.02 26.89 -9.29
CA MET A 113 -6.22 26.42 -8.62
C MET A 113 -5.90 25.24 -7.69
N LEU A 114 -6.78 25.00 -6.70
CA LEU A 114 -6.65 23.85 -5.81
C LEU A 114 -6.51 22.53 -6.60
N LYS A 115 -7.28 22.35 -7.67
CA LYS A 115 -7.19 21.17 -8.55
C LYS A 115 -5.80 21.00 -9.18
N ASP A 116 -5.11 22.08 -9.53
CA ASP A 116 -3.79 22.04 -10.13
C ASP A 116 -2.75 21.62 -9.07
N ILE A 117 -2.81 22.24 -7.89
CA ILE A 117 -1.95 21.89 -6.75
C ILE A 117 -2.17 20.43 -6.34
N ASN A 118 -3.42 19.95 -6.30
CA ASN A 118 -3.73 18.55 -6.02
C ASN A 118 -3.22 17.61 -7.12
N THR A 119 -3.27 18.03 -8.39
CA THR A 119 -2.69 17.26 -9.50
C THR A 119 -1.17 17.17 -9.39
N MET A 120 -0.49 18.25 -9.00
CA MET A 120 0.94 18.22 -8.69
C MET A 120 1.24 17.28 -7.51
N GLY A 121 0.39 17.27 -6.48
CA GLY A 121 0.50 16.34 -5.36
C GLY A 121 0.38 14.88 -5.80
N ARG A 122 -0.61 14.57 -6.64
CA ARG A 122 -0.78 13.23 -7.24
C ARG A 122 0.42 12.84 -8.10
N TRP A 123 0.97 13.76 -8.90
CA TRP A 123 2.20 13.51 -9.68
C TRP A 123 3.35 13.04 -8.78
N HIS A 124 3.58 13.71 -7.64
CA HIS A 124 4.62 13.30 -6.67
C HIS A 124 4.35 11.91 -6.10
N CYS A 125 3.09 11.57 -5.78
CA CYS A 125 2.74 10.23 -5.32
C CYS A 125 2.98 9.15 -6.39
N VAL A 126 2.70 9.45 -7.66
CA VAL A 126 2.95 8.51 -8.77
C VAL A 126 4.44 8.30 -8.98
N MET A 127 5.23 9.36 -8.98
CA MET A 127 6.69 9.27 -9.10
C MET A 127 7.29 8.42 -7.98
N GLU A 128 6.86 8.64 -6.74
CA GLU A 128 7.29 7.81 -5.60
C GLU A 128 6.91 6.32 -5.77
N ASN A 129 5.72 6.03 -6.28
CA ASN A 129 5.31 4.66 -6.55
C ASN A 129 6.10 4.02 -7.71
N LEU A 130 6.44 4.78 -8.74
CA LEU A 130 7.29 4.32 -9.85
C LEU A 130 8.70 3.99 -9.35
N GLU A 131 9.30 4.85 -8.54
CA GLU A 131 10.61 4.61 -7.92
C GLU A 131 10.57 3.34 -7.05
N LYS A 132 9.55 3.19 -6.21
CA LYS A 132 9.37 1.99 -5.38
C LYS A 132 9.19 0.72 -6.20
N ALA A 133 8.48 0.79 -7.34
CA ALA A 133 8.27 -0.34 -8.22
C ALA A 133 9.55 -0.72 -8.96
N GLU A 134 10.33 0.26 -9.43
CA GLU A 134 11.63 0.05 -10.06
C GLU A 134 12.62 -0.56 -9.06
N GLU A 135 12.69 -0.05 -7.83
CA GLU A 135 13.51 -0.66 -6.76
C GLU A 135 13.09 -2.10 -6.47
N ALA A 136 11.79 -2.39 -6.44
CA ALA A 136 11.28 -3.74 -6.20
C ALA A 136 11.60 -4.70 -7.35
N ALA A 137 11.47 -4.24 -8.60
CA ALA A 137 11.84 -5.00 -9.80
C ALA A 137 13.33 -5.35 -9.78
N ASN A 138 14.19 -4.34 -9.57
CA ASN A 138 15.63 -4.54 -9.44
C ASN A 138 16.00 -5.47 -8.29
N TRP A 139 15.33 -5.35 -7.13
CA TRP A 139 15.53 -6.25 -6.00
C TRP A 139 15.15 -7.70 -6.32
N ALA A 140 14.05 -7.93 -7.03
CA ALA A 140 13.56 -9.26 -7.39
C ALA A 140 14.47 -9.98 -8.40
N VAL A 141 14.97 -9.24 -9.40
CA VAL A 141 15.94 -9.74 -10.39
C VAL A 141 17.25 -10.15 -9.73
N ASN A 142 17.75 -9.33 -8.81
CA ASN A 142 19.03 -9.58 -8.13
C ASN A 142 18.93 -10.59 -6.96
N MET A 143 17.74 -11.15 -6.70
CA MET A 143 17.53 -12.08 -5.60
C MET A 143 18.02 -13.49 -5.98
N VAL A 144 19.04 -13.97 -5.26
CA VAL A 144 19.55 -15.33 -5.42
C VAL A 144 18.56 -16.33 -4.81
N THR A 145 17.88 -17.10 -5.64
CA THR A 145 16.92 -18.15 -5.24
C THR A 145 17.57 -19.54 -5.07
N LYS A 146 18.81 -19.71 -5.53
CA LYS A 146 19.52 -20.99 -5.49
C LYS A 146 20.09 -21.26 -4.08
N ARG A 147 20.08 -22.53 -3.67
CA ARG A 147 20.68 -23.03 -2.42
C ARG A 147 20.10 -22.42 -1.14
N ILE A 148 18.84 -22.00 -1.17
CA ILE A 148 18.13 -21.60 0.04
C ILE A 148 17.50 -22.85 0.67
N SER A 149 17.75 -23.08 1.96
CA SER A 149 17.04 -24.12 2.70
C SER A 149 15.62 -23.64 3.00
N VAL A 150 14.69 -23.97 2.09
CA VAL A 150 13.25 -23.68 2.18
C VAL A 150 12.52 -25.02 2.33
N PRO A 151 11.53 -25.17 3.24
CA PRO A 151 10.66 -26.34 3.24
C PRO A 151 10.05 -26.57 1.85
N ALA A 152 9.97 -27.83 1.40
CA ALA A 152 9.55 -28.16 0.04
C ALA A 152 8.15 -27.61 -0.29
N GLU A 153 7.28 -27.54 0.71
CA GLU A 153 5.92 -27.03 0.63
C GLU A 153 5.84 -25.50 0.46
N LEU A 154 6.94 -24.79 0.73
CA LEU A 154 7.07 -23.33 0.64
C LEU A 154 7.97 -22.88 -0.53
N SER A 155 8.55 -23.80 -1.29
CA SER A 155 9.55 -23.49 -2.32
C SER A 155 8.96 -22.94 -3.63
N ASN A 156 7.64 -23.00 -3.81
CA ASN A 156 6.96 -22.53 -5.03
C ASN A 156 6.75 -21.01 -5.05
N GLY A 157 6.32 -20.47 -6.20
CA GLY A 157 5.84 -19.09 -6.32
C GLY A 157 6.90 -18.02 -6.61
N VAL A 158 8.15 -18.42 -6.81
CA VAL A 158 9.21 -17.56 -7.36
C VAL A 158 9.79 -18.28 -8.58
N SER A 159 9.65 -17.69 -9.76
CA SER A 159 10.23 -18.24 -11.00
C SER A 159 11.76 -18.16 -10.95
N ASP A 160 12.47 -19.08 -11.60
CA ASP A 160 13.93 -18.95 -11.79
C ASP A 160 14.30 -17.99 -12.92
N ASP A 161 13.33 -17.64 -13.78
CA ASP A 161 13.48 -16.62 -14.80
C ASP A 161 13.40 -15.22 -14.16
N THR A 162 14.49 -14.46 -14.27
CA THR A 162 14.56 -13.09 -13.75
C THR A 162 13.65 -12.13 -14.49
N ASP A 163 13.45 -12.34 -15.78
CA ASP A 163 12.62 -11.48 -16.61
C ASP A 163 11.15 -11.64 -16.20
N GLU A 164 10.70 -12.87 -15.92
CA GLU A 164 9.35 -13.11 -15.40
C GLU A 164 9.09 -12.35 -14.08
N ARG A 165 10.08 -12.32 -13.18
CA ARG A 165 9.96 -11.58 -11.90
C ARG A 165 9.86 -10.08 -12.13
N GLU A 166 10.69 -9.55 -13.02
CA GLU A 166 10.69 -8.13 -13.36
C GLU A 166 9.35 -7.71 -13.97
N HIS A 167 8.90 -8.46 -14.98
CA HIS A 167 7.64 -8.21 -15.68
C HIS A 167 6.44 -8.30 -14.75
N ALA A 168 6.41 -9.26 -13.82
CA ALA A 168 5.33 -9.36 -12.84
C ALA A 168 5.21 -8.07 -12.01
N ILE A 169 6.33 -7.53 -11.52
CA ILE A 169 6.34 -6.30 -10.71
C ILE A 169 6.01 -5.07 -11.56
N LYS A 170 6.59 -4.92 -12.76
CA LYS A 170 6.35 -3.75 -13.62
C LYS A 170 4.94 -3.71 -14.22
N ARG A 171 4.31 -4.86 -14.42
CA ARG A 171 2.92 -4.95 -14.88
C ARG A 171 1.90 -4.90 -13.75
N MET A 172 2.31 -5.07 -12.51
CA MET A 172 1.43 -4.88 -11.36
C MET A 172 0.85 -3.46 -11.39
N MET A 173 -0.45 -3.36 -11.11
CA MET A 173 -1.13 -2.09 -10.98
C MET A 173 -0.56 -1.31 -9.79
N LEU A 174 -0.15 -0.06 -10.02
CA LEU A 174 0.32 0.87 -8.98
C LEU A 174 -0.80 1.79 -8.50
N ARG A 175 -1.83 2.00 -9.33
CA ARG A 175 -3.12 2.56 -8.93
C ARG A 175 -4.23 1.55 -9.19
N GLY A 176 -5.18 1.50 -8.27
CA GLY A 176 -6.21 0.47 -8.20
C GLY A 176 -5.95 -0.47 -7.02
N GLY A 177 -6.81 -1.48 -6.88
CA GLY A 177 -6.70 -2.41 -5.78
C GLY A 177 -7.45 -3.72 -6.02
N ARG A 178 -7.07 -4.72 -5.24
CA ARG A 178 -7.75 -6.01 -5.20
C ARG A 178 -9.06 -5.84 -4.46
N SER A 179 -10.17 -6.19 -5.11
CA SER A 179 -11.46 -6.30 -4.43
C SER A 179 -11.44 -7.49 -3.48
N THR A 180 -11.79 -7.26 -2.21
CA THR A 180 -11.93 -8.27 -1.18
C THR A 180 -13.25 -8.09 -0.43
N LEU A 181 -13.60 -9.04 0.43
CA LEU A 181 -14.79 -8.96 1.29
C LEU A 181 -14.78 -7.74 2.24
N PHE A 182 -13.61 -7.11 2.45
CA PHE A 182 -13.43 -5.98 3.37
C PHE A 182 -13.20 -4.65 2.63
N GLY A 183 -13.26 -4.65 1.30
CA GLY A 183 -13.01 -3.48 0.46
C GLY A 183 -11.83 -3.66 -0.49
N SER A 184 -11.40 -2.55 -1.08
CA SER A 184 -10.29 -2.52 -2.05
C SER A 184 -8.95 -2.42 -1.33
N LEU A 185 -8.05 -3.37 -1.60
CA LEU A 185 -6.68 -3.36 -1.10
C LEU A 185 -5.73 -2.80 -2.17
N PRO A 186 -5.09 -1.64 -1.95
CA PRO A 186 -4.18 -1.05 -2.94
C PRO A 186 -3.04 -2.00 -3.31
N TYR A 187 -2.79 -2.19 -4.61
CA TYR A 187 -1.70 -3.06 -5.07
C TYR A 187 -0.32 -2.49 -4.75
N ALA A 188 -0.16 -1.16 -4.76
CA ALA A 188 1.11 -0.51 -4.40
C ALA A 188 1.60 -0.87 -2.97
N SER A 189 0.70 -1.22 -2.05
CA SER A 189 1.08 -1.69 -0.70
C SER A 189 1.88 -2.99 -0.71
N LEU A 190 1.77 -3.80 -1.77
CA LEU A 190 2.60 -5.00 -1.94
C LEU A 190 4.11 -4.67 -2.01
N LEU A 191 4.48 -3.47 -2.46
CA LEU A 191 5.86 -3.00 -2.52
C LEU A 191 6.51 -2.85 -1.11
N SER A 192 5.73 -2.96 -0.04
CA SER A 192 6.23 -3.05 1.34
C SER A 192 6.86 -4.42 1.67
N LEU A 193 6.64 -5.44 0.83
CA LEU A 193 7.36 -6.72 0.92
C LEU A 193 8.79 -6.61 0.38
N CYS A 194 9.10 -5.61 -0.44
CA CYS A 194 10.43 -5.43 -1.01
C CYS A 194 11.50 -5.20 0.08
N GLY A 195 12.61 -5.93 -0.03
CA GLY A 195 13.78 -5.77 0.83
C GLY A 195 13.48 -5.99 2.31
N ASN A 196 13.83 -5.01 3.14
CA ASN A 196 13.61 -5.04 4.59
C ASN A 196 12.55 -4.00 5.03
N ARG A 197 11.61 -3.64 4.15
CA ARG A 197 10.54 -2.67 4.47
C ARG A 197 9.50 -3.29 5.40
N TRP A 198 8.85 -2.46 6.23
CA TRP A 198 7.77 -2.91 7.11
C TRP A 198 6.49 -3.10 6.31
N ALA A 199 5.84 -4.25 6.46
CA ALA A 199 4.54 -4.51 5.84
C ALA A 199 3.47 -3.62 6.49
N ASP A 200 2.66 -2.96 5.67
CA ASP A 200 1.49 -2.20 6.12
C ASP A 200 0.24 -3.09 6.24
N ASP A 201 -0.88 -2.54 6.73
CA ASP A 201 -2.10 -3.34 6.94
C ASP A 201 -2.68 -3.85 5.61
N ALA A 202 -2.58 -3.07 4.53
CA ALA A 202 -3.07 -3.47 3.21
C ALA A 202 -2.25 -4.62 2.63
N CYS A 203 -0.93 -4.61 2.81
CA CYS A 203 -0.05 -5.72 2.48
C CYS A 203 -0.39 -6.98 3.25
N MET A 204 -0.65 -6.86 4.56
CA MET A 204 -1.11 -8.00 5.36
C MET A 204 -2.46 -8.51 4.90
N GLY A 205 -3.38 -7.61 4.52
CA GLY A 205 -4.66 -7.94 3.91
C GLY A 205 -4.50 -8.75 2.61
N HIS A 206 -3.56 -8.38 1.73
CA HIS A 206 -3.26 -9.15 0.52
C HIS A 206 -2.77 -10.55 0.85
N GLY A 207 -1.87 -10.67 1.84
CA GLY A 207 -1.35 -11.97 2.28
C GLY A 207 -2.45 -12.88 2.85
N LEU A 208 -3.37 -12.34 3.66
CA LEU A 208 -4.52 -13.09 4.16
C LEU A 208 -5.48 -13.50 3.04
N ALA A 209 -5.77 -12.60 2.09
CA ALA A 209 -6.61 -12.91 0.93
C ALA A 209 -5.97 -13.98 0.03
N LEU A 210 -4.65 -13.97 -0.12
CA LEU A 210 -3.89 -15.03 -0.79
C LEU A 210 -4.11 -16.38 -0.09
N LEU A 211 -3.95 -16.45 1.22
CA LEU A 211 -4.12 -17.68 1.99
C LEU A 211 -5.56 -18.21 1.90
N GLN A 212 -6.55 -17.33 1.96
CA GLN A 212 -7.96 -17.70 1.77
C GLN A 212 -8.26 -18.25 0.37
N ARG A 213 -7.56 -17.76 -0.66
CA ARG A 213 -7.69 -18.27 -2.04
C ARG A 213 -7.04 -19.64 -2.23
N GLU A 214 -5.91 -19.88 -1.57
CA GLU A 214 -5.14 -21.12 -1.71
C GLU A 214 -5.63 -22.26 -0.82
N HIS A 215 -6.37 -21.94 0.24
CA HIS A 215 -6.82 -22.91 1.21
C HIS A 215 -8.32 -22.74 1.46
N ARG A 216 -9.07 -23.83 1.36
CA ARG A 216 -10.52 -23.85 1.61
C ARG A 216 -10.82 -23.74 3.10
N GLN A 217 -12.04 -23.30 3.43
CA GLN A 217 -12.59 -23.30 4.79
C GLN A 217 -11.79 -22.42 5.77
N ILE A 218 -11.43 -21.22 5.35
CA ILE A 218 -10.72 -20.25 6.17
C ILE A 218 -11.50 -18.94 6.21
N GLY A 219 -11.78 -18.49 7.43
CA GLY A 219 -12.15 -17.11 7.69
C GLY A 219 -10.90 -16.25 7.90
N ILE A 220 -10.91 -15.03 7.40
CA ILE A 220 -9.85 -14.06 7.66
C ILE A 220 -10.48 -12.82 8.29
N ILE A 221 -9.76 -12.18 9.22
CA ILE A 221 -10.15 -10.91 9.79
C ILE A 221 -9.23 -9.83 9.21
N ASP A 222 -9.83 -8.80 8.60
CA ASP A 222 -9.07 -7.70 8.01
C ASP A 222 -8.24 -6.96 9.08
N PRO A 223 -6.90 -6.89 8.92
CA PRO A 223 -6.00 -6.30 9.90
C PRO A 223 -6.31 -4.85 10.27
N ILE A 224 -6.97 -4.09 9.38
CA ILE A 224 -7.29 -2.68 9.61
C ILE A 224 -8.19 -2.48 10.83
N PHE A 225 -8.91 -3.52 11.27
CA PHE A 225 -9.82 -3.43 12.41
C PHE A 225 -9.14 -2.88 13.67
N HIS A 226 -7.84 -3.12 13.82
CA HIS A 226 -7.09 -2.67 14.99
C HIS A 226 -6.97 -1.14 15.06
N ARG A 227 -7.07 -0.44 13.92
CA ARG A 227 -6.98 1.02 13.84
C ARG A 227 -8.23 1.74 14.35
N PHE A 228 -9.37 1.06 14.46
CA PHE A 228 -10.59 1.67 15.00
C PHE A 228 -10.44 1.92 16.50
N GLN A 229 -10.87 3.09 16.98
CA GLN A 229 -10.83 3.39 18.41
C GLN A 229 -12.02 2.76 19.15
N ALA A 230 -13.23 2.89 18.58
CA ALA A 230 -14.43 2.40 19.23
C ALA A 230 -14.54 0.87 19.11
N ARG A 231 -14.79 0.21 20.25
CA ARG A 231 -14.99 -1.25 20.31
C ARG A 231 -16.09 -1.75 19.38
N LYS A 232 -17.18 -0.99 19.23
CA LYS A 232 -18.29 -1.33 18.33
C LYS A 232 -17.83 -1.40 16.87
N ASP A 233 -16.98 -0.48 16.44
CA ASP A 233 -16.45 -0.47 15.07
C ASP A 233 -15.46 -1.62 14.85
N LYS A 234 -14.62 -1.93 15.85
CA LYS A 234 -13.78 -3.14 15.83
C LYS A 234 -14.61 -4.40 15.63
N LEU A 235 -15.64 -4.60 16.44
CA LEU A 235 -16.52 -5.78 16.35
C LEU A 235 -17.25 -5.85 15.01
N ARG A 236 -17.79 -4.72 14.52
CA ARG A 236 -18.42 -4.66 13.20
C ARG A 236 -17.47 -5.14 12.11
N HIS A 237 -16.21 -4.68 12.13
CA HIS A 237 -15.22 -5.04 11.14
C HIS A 237 -14.73 -6.49 11.26
N VAL A 238 -14.57 -6.98 12.50
CA VAL A 238 -14.23 -8.38 12.79
C VAL A 238 -15.29 -9.35 12.25
N SER A 239 -16.56 -8.94 12.21
CA SER A 239 -17.66 -9.76 11.68
C SER A 239 -17.83 -9.68 10.16
N THR A 240 -17.14 -8.77 9.47
CA THR A 240 -17.23 -8.63 8.01
C THR A 240 -16.79 -9.93 7.32
N GLY A 241 -17.56 -10.37 6.33
CA GLY A 241 -17.24 -11.61 5.60
C GLY A 241 -17.50 -12.91 6.38
N ASP A 242 -18.15 -12.83 7.55
CA ASP A 242 -18.52 -13.97 8.41
C ASP A 242 -17.37 -14.96 8.65
N PRO A 243 -16.23 -14.51 9.22
CA PRO A 243 -15.05 -15.36 9.32
C PRO A 243 -15.30 -16.58 10.20
N PHE A 244 -16.20 -16.50 11.17
CA PHE A 244 -16.54 -17.57 12.10
C PHE A 244 -17.67 -18.48 11.61
N ASN A 245 -18.01 -18.43 10.32
CA ASN A 245 -18.95 -19.37 9.70
C ASN A 245 -18.56 -20.82 10.02
N THR A 246 -19.54 -21.69 10.30
CA THR A 246 -19.31 -23.10 10.63
C THR A 246 -18.65 -23.90 9.51
N ALA A 247 -18.67 -23.41 8.27
CA ALA A 247 -17.93 -23.99 7.16
C ALA A 247 -16.41 -23.78 7.26
N ASN A 248 -15.94 -22.82 8.07
CA ASN A 248 -14.53 -22.52 8.25
C ASN A 248 -13.93 -23.37 9.36
N SER A 249 -12.87 -24.10 9.03
CA SER A 249 -12.07 -24.87 9.99
C SER A 249 -11.08 -23.99 10.76
N PHE A 250 -10.67 -22.88 10.14
CA PHE A 250 -9.69 -21.95 10.70
C PHE A 250 -10.17 -20.50 10.58
N VAL A 251 -9.78 -19.66 11.54
CA VAL A 251 -9.83 -18.21 11.39
C VAL A 251 -8.46 -17.60 11.64
N LEU A 252 -7.99 -16.79 10.69
CA LEU A 252 -6.72 -16.08 10.76
C LEU A 252 -6.94 -14.63 11.20
N LEU A 253 -6.14 -14.20 12.16
CA LEU A 253 -6.18 -12.85 12.71
C LEU A 253 -4.76 -12.30 12.79
N ALA A 254 -4.45 -11.29 11.95
CA ALA A 254 -3.24 -10.50 12.07
C ALA A 254 -3.51 -9.28 12.96
N LEU A 255 -2.64 -9.04 13.95
CA LEU A 255 -2.75 -7.95 14.91
C LEU A 255 -1.58 -6.98 14.74
N HIS A 256 -1.88 -5.69 14.57
CA HIS A 256 -0.87 -4.64 14.47
C HIS A 256 -0.68 -3.92 15.81
N VAL A 257 0.22 -4.41 16.66
CA VAL A 257 0.39 -3.91 18.02
C VAL A 257 1.27 -2.65 18.02
N ASP A 258 0.84 -1.64 18.78
CA ASP A 258 1.52 -0.34 18.95
C ASP A 258 1.88 0.39 17.65
N ASN A 259 1.17 0.10 16.55
CA ASN A 259 1.48 0.60 15.19
C ASN A 259 2.93 0.31 14.74
N SER A 260 3.57 -0.73 15.29
CA SER A 260 4.97 -1.04 15.00
C SER A 260 5.28 -2.53 14.83
N HIS A 261 4.37 -3.43 15.21
CA HIS A 261 4.69 -4.86 15.28
C HIS A 261 3.52 -5.77 14.91
N TRP A 262 3.78 -6.81 14.12
CA TRP A 262 2.77 -7.76 13.63
C TRP A 262 2.73 -9.06 14.43
N TRP A 263 1.51 -9.46 14.77
CA TRP A 263 1.17 -10.62 15.61
C TRP A 263 0.14 -11.50 14.95
N GLY A 264 0.10 -12.76 15.39
CA GLY A 264 -0.68 -13.80 14.77
C GLY A 264 -1.56 -14.54 15.72
N VAL A 265 -2.80 -14.77 15.31
CA VAL A 265 -3.69 -15.68 16.00
C VAL A 265 -4.36 -16.57 14.98
N VAL A 266 -4.30 -17.88 15.23
CA VAL A 266 -5.10 -18.89 14.51
C VAL A 266 -6.13 -19.46 15.48
N PHE A 267 -7.40 -19.31 15.14
CA PHE A 267 -8.48 -20.07 15.76
C PHE A 267 -8.65 -21.36 14.97
N ASP A 268 -8.40 -22.49 15.60
CA ASP A 268 -8.57 -23.83 15.02
C ASP A 268 -9.86 -24.42 15.60
N PHE A 269 -10.87 -24.61 14.74
CA PHE A 269 -12.19 -25.10 15.15
C PHE A 269 -12.37 -26.60 14.92
N ARG A 270 -11.36 -27.29 14.38
CA ARG A 270 -11.42 -28.74 14.18
C ARG A 270 -11.53 -29.44 15.53
N GLN A 271 -12.42 -30.44 15.64
CA GLN A 271 -12.77 -31.07 16.91
C GLN A 271 -11.55 -31.63 17.66
N GLN A 272 -10.60 -32.21 16.93
CA GLN A 272 -9.39 -32.83 17.46
C GLN A 272 -8.30 -31.84 17.88
N SER A 273 -8.37 -30.57 17.45
CA SER A 273 -7.31 -29.57 17.65
C SER A 273 -7.82 -28.21 18.10
N ARG A 274 -9.02 -28.18 18.69
CA ARG A 274 -9.73 -26.96 19.06
C ARG A 274 -8.88 -26.05 19.96
N SER A 275 -8.30 -25.01 19.37
CA SER A 275 -7.34 -24.15 20.07
C SER A 275 -7.22 -22.75 19.45
N ILE A 276 -6.71 -21.82 20.25
CA ILE A 276 -6.31 -20.48 19.83
C ILE A 276 -4.78 -20.44 19.93
N THR A 277 -4.08 -20.45 18.80
CA THR A 277 -2.62 -20.41 18.78
C THR A 277 -2.15 -19.00 18.48
N VAL A 278 -1.40 -18.41 19.41
CA VAL A 278 -0.84 -17.06 19.30
C VAL A 278 0.64 -17.13 18.92
N PHE A 279 1.06 -16.28 17.98
CA PHE A 279 2.43 -16.17 17.52
C PHE A 279 2.92 -14.71 17.57
N ASP A 280 4.04 -14.50 18.26
CA ASP A 280 4.81 -13.25 18.26
C ASP A 280 6.15 -13.53 17.59
N PRO A 281 6.40 -13.06 16.36
CA PRO A 281 7.68 -13.23 15.68
C PRO A 281 8.90 -12.71 16.47
N LEU A 282 8.73 -11.69 17.32
CA LEU A 282 9.83 -11.08 18.06
C LEU A 282 10.20 -11.89 19.31
N GLN A 283 9.22 -12.57 19.90
CA GLN A 283 9.31 -13.34 21.16
C GLN A 283 10.14 -12.62 22.24
N ALA A 284 9.91 -11.33 22.44
CA ALA A 284 10.74 -10.56 23.36
C ALA A 284 10.59 -11.10 24.80
N PRO A 285 11.69 -11.37 25.54
CA PRO A 285 11.61 -11.75 26.94
C PRO A 285 10.90 -10.63 27.73
N LYS A 286 9.80 -10.97 28.43
CA LYS A 286 8.90 -10.00 29.11
C LYS A 286 8.11 -9.08 28.16
N SER A 287 7.76 -9.52 26.96
CA SER A 287 6.98 -8.69 26.04
C SER A 287 5.63 -8.32 26.66
N LYS A 288 5.42 -7.01 26.89
CA LYS A 288 4.12 -6.39 27.18
C LYS A 288 3.04 -6.81 26.18
N TYR A 289 3.47 -7.24 25.00
CA TYR A 289 2.62 -7.58 23.88
C TYR A 289 1.81 -8.86 24.13
N TYR A 290 2.34 -9.87 24.85
CA TYR A 290 1.54 -11.06 25.18
C TYR A 290 0.37 -10.71 26.11
N SER A 291 0.62 -9.87 27.12
CA SER A 291 -0.45 -9.37 27.99
C SER A 291 -1.46 -8.51 27.23
N MET A 292 -1.02 -7.68 26.29
CA MET A 292 -1.92 -6.89 25.44
C MET A 292 -2.77 -7.76 24.52
N CYS A 293 -2.19 -8.82 23.97
CA CYS A 293 -2.90 -9.80 23.16
C CYS A 293 -3.94 -10.54 24.00
N ASP A 294 -3.61 -10.98 25.21
CA ASP A 294 -4.55 -11.63 26.12
C ASP A 294 -5.74 -10.71 26.46
N VAL A 295 -5.49 -9.42 26.72
CA VAL A 295 -6.54 -8.43 26.96
C VAL A 295 -7.44 -8.27 25.73
N LEU A 296 -6.86 -8.09 24.55
CA LEU A 296 -7.61 -7.93 23.30
C LEU A 296 -8.44 -9.18 22.96
N LEU A 297 -7.83 -10.37 23.10
CA LEU A 297 -8.52 -11.64 22.85
C LEU A 297 -9.69 -11.84 23.81
N ARG A 298 -9.52 -11.51 25.10
CA ARG A 298 -10.62 -11.59 26.07
C ARG A 298 -11.72 -10.56 25.79
N ASP A 299 -11.35 -9.34 25.38
CA ASP A 299 -12.32 -8.28 25.08
C ASP A 299 -13.18 -8.60 23.85
N LEU A 300 -12.55 -9.02 22.76
CA LEU A 300 -13.25 -9.23 21.47
C LEU A 300 -13.75 -10.67 21.29
N PHE A 301 -13.04 -11.65 21.84
CA PHE A 301 -13.27 -13.08 21.60
C PHE A 301 -13.43 -13.89 22.90
N GLY A 302 -13.79 -13.22 24.01
CA GLY A 302 -13.84 -13.84 25.34
C GLY A 302 -14.68 -15.12 25.43
N GLY A 303 -15.76 -15.22 24.64
CA GLY A 303 -16.54 -16.46 24.53
C GLY A 303 -15.72 -17.63 23.97
N MET A 304 -14.94 -17.39 22.91
CA MET A 304 -14.05 -18.41 22.31
C MET A 304 -12.89 -18.74 23.24
N CYS A 305 -12.28 -17.74 23.89
CA CYS A 305 -11.20 -17.96 24.86
C CYS A 305 -11.60 -18.85 26.04
N LYS A 306 -12.90 -18.90 26.39
CA LYS A 306 -13.42 -19.80 27.44
C LYS A 306 -13.60 -21.24 26.94
N LEU A 307 -13.77 -21.45 25.64
CA LEU A 307 -14.14 -22.73 25.03
C LEU A 307 -12.98 -23.43 24.30
N MET A 308 -11.82 -22.80 24.24
CA MET A 308 -10.69 -23.25 23.42
C MET A 308 -9.39 -23.21 24.22
N THR A 309 -8.49 -24.15 23.95
CA THR A 309 -7.16 -24.14 24.57
C THR A 309 -6.32 -23.04 23.95
N ILE A 310 -5.78 -22.11 24.76
CA ILE A 310 -4.87 -21.06 24.27
C ILE A 310 -3.44 -21.59 24.29
N LYS A 311 -2.75 -21.50 23.15
CA LYS A 311 -1.37 -21.94 22.95
C LYS A 311 -0.51 -20.78 22.48
N LYS A 312 0.78 -20.85 22.77
CA LYS A 312 1.79 -19.93 22.25
C LYS A 312 2.73 -20.70 21.33
N GLU A 313 2.93 -20.21 20.12
CA GLU A 313 3.99 -20.69 19.24
C GLU A 313 5.29 -19.96 19.60
N THR A 314 6.30 -20.71 20.07
CA THR A 314 7.55 -20.15 20.59
C THR A 314 8.80 -20.75 19.92
N LYS A 315 8.64 -21.61 18.92
CA LYS A 315 9.78 -22.30 18.29
C LYS A 315 10.48 -21.47 17.22
N SER A 316 9.82 -20.45 16.67
CA SER A 316 10.34 -19.65 15.55
C SER A 316 10.43 -18.16 15.89
N ARG A 317 11.59 -17.53 15.67
CA ARG A 317 11.82 -16.11 15.99
C ARG A 317 12.44 -15.37 14.81
N GLN A 318 11.99 -14.14 14.58
CA GLN A 318 12.62 -13.24 13.62
C GLN A 318 14.01 -12.81 14.11
N SER A 319 14.95 -12.68 13.19
CA SER A 319 16.33 -12.27 13.49
C SER A 319 16.58 -10.76 13.32
N ASP A 320 15.60 -10.02 12.79
CA ASP A 320 15.74 -8.61 12.41
C ASP A 320 14.61 -7.76 13.04
N VAL A 321 14.48 -6.50 12.61
CA VAL A 321 13.48 -5.53 13.12
C VAL A 321 12.32 -5.28 12.14
N ALA A 322 12.26 -5.99 11.02
CA ALA A 322 11.35 -5.66 9.92
C ALA A 322 10.55 -6.85 9.37
N SER A 323 10.88 -8.08 9.75
CA SER A 323 10.30 -9.29 9.17
C SER A 323 9.07 -9.81 9.90
N CYS A 324 8.53 -9.09 10.89
CA CYS A 324 7.34 -9.52 11.65
C CYS A 324 6.15 -9.84 10.72
N GLY A 325 5.88 -9.01 9.70
CA GLY A 325 4.81 -9.25 8.73
C GLY A 325 5.01 -10.51 7.87
N VAL A 326 6.21 -10.75 7.32
CA VAL A 326 6.49 -11.96 6.51
C VAL A 326 6.51 -13.22 7.37
N MET A 327 7.07 -13.14 8.59
CA MET A 327 7.03 -14.22 9.57
C MET A 327 5.60 -14.59 9.93
N MET A 328 4.72 -13.59 9.98
CA MET A 328 3.30 -13.77 10.23
C MET A 328 2.60 -14.54 9.11
N LEU A 329 2.81 -14.15 7.85
CA LEU A 329 2.25 -14.88 6.71
C LEU A 329 2.78 -16.32 6.65
N MET A 330 4.09 -16.51 6.91
CA MET A 330 4.71 -17.82 6.97
C MET A 330 4.13 -18.69 8.10
N PHE A 331 3.89 -18.12 9.28
CA PHE A 331 3.23 -18.82 10.39
C PHE A 331 1.84 -19.32 10.00
N PHE A 332 1.00 -18.48 9.41
CA PHE A 332 -0.32 -18.90 8.97
C PHE A 332 -0.24 -20.00 7.91
N GLU A 333 0.60 -19.83 6.88
CA GLU A 333 0.75 -20.84 5.84
C GLU A 333 1.26 -22.18 6.39
N CYS A 334 2.27 -22.15 7.28
CA CYS A 334 2.77 -23.35 7.93
C CYS A 334 1.69 -24.05 8.76
N TYR A 335 0.92 -23.29 9.55
CA TYR A 335 -0.16 -23.84 10.38
C TYR A 335 -1.24 -24.51 9.52
N LEU A 336 -1.67 -23.83 8.44
CA LEU A 336 -2.70 -24.34 7.52
C LEU A 336 -2.25 -25.59 6.77
N ARG A 337 -0.96 -25.68 6.43
CA ARG A 337 -0.34 -26.82 5.75
C ARG A 337 0.06 -27.95 6.70
N GLY A 338 0.03 -27.71 8.02
CA GLY A 338 0.47 -28.69 9.02
C GLY A 338 1.97 -28.95 9.02
N ILE A 339 2.79 -27.97 8.60
CA ILE A 339 4.26 -28.09 8.56
C ILE A 339 4.91 -27.30 9.71
N GLU A 340 6.06 -27.78 10.19
CA GLU A 340 6.78 -27.09 11.27
C GLU A 340 7.39 -25.77 10.76
N MET A 341 7.21 -24.70 11.53
CA MET A 341 7.85 -23.42 11.26
C MET A 341 9.38 -23.55 11.35
N PRO A 342 10.15 -22.96 10.41
CA PRO A 342 11.59 -22.86 10.56
C PRO A 342 11.97 -22.20 11.88
N ARG A 343 12.77 -22.87 12.73
CA ARG A 343 13.07 -22.36 14.09
C ARG A 343 13.87 -21.06 14.11
N LYS A 344 14.83 -20.94 13.20
CA LYS A 344 15.68 -19.76 13.03
C LYS A 344 15.77 -19.45 11.53
N PRO A 345 14.72 -18.86 10.94
CA PRO A 345 14.72 -18.56 9.52
C PRO A 345 15.87 -17.60 9.21
N SER A 346 16.68 -17.96 8.20
CA SER A 346 17.81 -17.11 7.80
C SER A 346 17.31 -15.83 7.12
N PRO A 347 18.10 -14.75 7.11
CA PRO A 347 17.74 -13.53 6.36
C PRO A 347 17.45 -13.80 4.87
N VAL A 348 18.14 -14.78 4.27
CA VAL A 348 17.93 -15.19 2.88
C VAL A 348 16.57 -15.88 2.71
N LEU A 349 16.19 -16.75 3.64
CA LEU A 349 14.85 -17.36 3.65
C LEU A 349 13.75 -16.30 3.79
N LEU A 350 13.91 -15.32 4.68
CA LEU A 350 12.92 -14.26 4.85
C LEU A 350 12.78 -13.38 3.61
N ARG A 351 13.90 -13.07 2.94
CA ARG A 351 13.88 -12.38 1.63
C ARG A 351 13.19 -13.21 0.56
N PHE A 352 13.42 -14.52 0.52
CA PHE A 352 12.73 -15.42 -0.39
C PHE A 352 11.22 -15.41 -0.13
N MET A 353 10.81 -15.56 1.12
CA MET A 353 9.38 -15.56 1.49
C MET A 353 8.71 -14.21 1.18
N ARG A 354 9.42 -13.09 1.36
CA ARG A 354 8.94 -11.75 0.95
C ARG A 354 8.68 -11.69 -0.55
N LEU A 355 9.64 -12.13 -1.36
CA LEU A 355 9.50 -12.13 -2.82
C LEU A 355 8.37 -13.07 -3.25
N ARG A 356 8.29 -14.25 -2.63
CA ARG A 356 7.23 -15.23 -2.87
C ARG A 356 5.85 -14.66 -2.60
N TYR A 357 5.62 -14.03 -1.44
CA TYR A 357 4.32 -13.43 -1.15
C TYR A 357 4.01 -12.25 -2.07
N LEU A 358 5.01 -11.42 -2.42
CA LEU A 358 4.85 -10.33 -3.38
C LEU A 358 4.33 -10.87 -4.71
N LEU A 359 5.04 -11.82 -5.31
CA LEU A 359 4.70 -12.38 -6.63
C LEU A 359 3.36 -13.12 -6.60
N LYS A 360 3.08 -13.92 -5.57
CA LYS A 360 1.80 -14.65 -5.46
C LYS A 360 0.59 -13.73 -5.22
N CYS A 361 0.80 -12.53 -4.68
CA CYS A 361 -0.24 -11.54 -4.49
C CYS A 361 -0.47 -10.65 -5.72
N ILE A 362 0.44 -10.65 -6.70
CA ILE A 362 0.20 -10.03 -8.00
C ILE A 362 -0.85 -10.88 -8.74
N PRO A 363 -1.87 -10.27 -9.37
CA PRO A 363 -2.93 -10.99 -10.08
C PRO A 363 -2.45 -11.90 -11.20
#